data_AF-A0A8T5VL71-F1
#
_entry.id   AF-A0A8T5VL71-F1
#
_cell.length_a   1.000
_cell.length_b   1.000
_cell.length_c   1.000
_cell.angle_alpha   90.00
_cell.angle_beta   90.00
_cell.angle_gamma   90.00
#
_symmetry.space_group_name_H-M   'P 1'
#
loop_
_entity.id
_entity.type
_entity.pdbx_description
1 polymer ?
#
loop_
_entity_poly.entity_id
_entity_poly.type
_entity_poly.pdbx_seq_one_letter_code
_entity_poly.pdbx_strand_id
1 'polypeptide(L)'
;MQSKVIFPDRLLANQAWEDDIEARRIAEGRHRALLLQTTREQLPFDWIFCFDADERVTGNLREFIETAHSSECDGVRVQLFDSYMTPDDHEPYQTDRELLGFRRFFGPERRDILMLWRNRPEVIFAERQGREPGGVDRVKTALYCQHYGKSLSVDHWEETCEYYLRHFPFDTYGRKWRERKGRAIHTRSDFMRPLYEWGEALFTNAVKI
;
A
#
# COMPACT_ATOMS: atom_id res chain seq x y z
N MET A 1 -7.80 6.22 4.77
CA MET A 1 -6.34 6.22 4.93
C MET A 1 -5.82 7.64 4.88
N GLN A 2 -5.30 8.19 5.99
CA GLN A 2 -4.74 9.55 6.06
C GLN A 2 -3.35 9.59 5.42
N SER A 3 -3.17 10.40 4.36
CA SER A 3 -1.84 10.70 3.82
C SER A 3 -1.05 11.52 4.84
N LYS A 4 0.13 11.05 5.22
CA LYS A 4 1.05 11.71 6.15
C LYS A 4 2.43 11.79 5.51
N VAL A 5 3.10 12.94 5.62
CA VAL A 5 4.54 13.06 5.32
C VAL A 5 5.25 13.49 6.58
N ILE A 6 6.33 12.78 6.88
CA ILE A 6 7.22 13.04 8.01
C ILE A 6 8.45 13.76 7.43
N PHE A 7 8.57 15.05 7.71
CA PHE A 7 9.83 15.76 7.67
C PHE A 7 10.56 15.54 9.00
N PRO A 8 11.89 15.75 9.07
CA PRO A 8 12.64 15.61 10.33
C PRO A 8 11.98 16.30 11.53
N ASP A 9 11.29 17.43 11.31
CA ASP A 9 10.63 18.22 12.36
C ASP A 9 9.16 18.60 12.08
N ARG A 10 8.49 18.01 11.07
CA ARG A 10 7.12 18.42 10.68
C ARG A 10 6.27 17.27 10.18
N LEU A 11 5.03 17.20 10.67
CA LEU A 11 3.98 16.33 10.16
C LEU A 11 3.01 17.14 9.30
N LEU A 12 2.89 16.80 8.02
CA LEU A 12 1.78 17.27 7.18
C LEU A 12 0.69 16.22 7.18
N ALA A 13 -0.51 16.59 7.66
CA ALA A 13 -1.65 15.71 7.74
C ALA A 13 -2.94 16.47 7.44
N ASN A 14 -3.80 15.87 6.63
CA ASN A 14 -5.17 16.33 6.47
C ASN A 14 -5.97 16.04 7.75
N GLN A 15 -6.63 17.06 8.31
CA GLN A 15 -7.33 16.96 9.60
C GLN A 15 -8.79 16.52 9.45
N ALA A 16 -9.39 16.71 8.28
CA ALA A 16 -10.80 16.38 8.02
C ALA A 16 -10.98 15.83 6.60
N TRP A 17 -11.82 14.81 6.45
CA TRP A 17 -12.16 14.26 5.13
C TRP A 17 -13.38 14.94 4.55
N GLU A 18 -13.45 14.98 3.23
CA GLU A 18 -14.67 15.33 2.52
C GLU A 18 -15.75 14.26 2.80
N ASP A 19 -16.98 14.69 3.08
CA ASP A 19 -18.12 13.80 3.31
C ASP A 19 -18.61 13.15 2.00
N ASP A 20 -18.49 13.88 0.88
CA ASP A 20 -18.83 13.37 -0.44
C ASP A 20 -17.77 12.40 -0.97
N ILE A 21 -18.23 11.28 -1.53
CA ILE A 21 -17.38 10.17 -1.97
C ILE A 21 -16.50 10.57 -3.16
N GLU A 22 -17.04 11.33 -4.11
CA GLU A 22 -16.27 11.75 -5.29
C GLU A 22 -15.29 12.86 -4.91
N ALA A 23 -15.71 13.81 -4.08
CA ALA A 23 -14.84 14.83 -3.50
C ALA A 23 -13.67 14.18 -2.73
N ARG A 24 -13.93 13.12 -1.96
CA ARG A 24 -12.90 12.37 -1.24
C ARG A 24 -11.89 11.73 -2.18
N ARG A 25 -12.36 11.11 -3.26
CA ARG A 25 -11.49 10.51 -4.29
C ARG A 25 -10.59 11.56 -4.94
N ILE A 26 -11.14 12.73 -5.29
CA ILE A 26 -10.38 13.84 -5.87
C ILE A 26 -9.36 14.38 -4.85
N ALA A 27 -9.79 14.53 -3.59
CA ALA A 27 -8.95 15.02 -2.51
C ALA A 27 -7.72 14.12 -2.28
N GLU A 28 -7.85 12.80 -2.41
CA GLU A 28 -6.73 11.87 -2.29
C GLU A 28 -5.61 12.14 -3.31
N GLY A 29 -5.95 12.29 -4.61
CA GLY A 29 -4.98 12.62 -5.65
C GLY A 29 -4.37 14.01 -5.45
N ARG A 30 -5.22 15.00 -5.13
CA ARG A 30 -4.80 16.38 -4.83
C ARG A 30 -3.84 16.44 -3.65
N HIS A 31 -4.12 15.72 -2.56
CA HIS A 31 -3.25 15.72 -1.38
C HIS A 31 -1.90 15.07 -1.69
N ARG A 32 -1.86 13.98 -2.46
CA ARG A 32 -0.59 13.38 -2.92
C ARG A 32 0.21 14.36 -3.80
N ALA A 33 -0.46 15.08 -4.71
CA ALA A 33 0.17 16.10 -5.53
C ALA A 33 0.76 17.24 -4.69
N LEU A 34 -0.01 17.76 -3.73
CA LEU A 34 0.43 18.82 -2.84
C LEU A 34 1.62 18.40 -1.98
N LEU A 35 1.60 17.17 -1.45
CA LEU A 35 2.70 16.61 -0.68
C LEU A 35 3.98 16.51 -1.52
N LEU A 36 3.89 16.01 -2.75
CA LEU A 36 5.02 15.94 -3.68
C LEU A 36 5.60 17.34 -3.97
N GLN A 37 4.73 18.30 -4.32
CA GLN A 37 5.15 19.68 -4.59
C GLN A 37 5.83 20.30 -3.36
N THR A 38 5.18 20.22 -2.21
CA THR A 38 5.69 20.79 -0.95
C THR A 38 7.04 20.19 -0.57
N THR A 39 7.23 18.88 -0.80
CA THR A 39 8.50 18.20 -0.53
C THR A 39 9.60 18.72 -1.46
N ARG A 40 9.32 18.87 -2.76
CA ARG A 40 10.27 19.42 -3.76
C ARG A 40 10.72 20.84 -3.44
N GLU A 41 9.82 21.67 -2.93
CA GLU A 41 10.11 23.05 -2.56
C GLU A 41 10.99 23.16 -1.31
N GLN A 42 10.95 22.15 -0.43
CA GLN A 42 11.59 22.20 0.89
C GLN A 42 12.87 21.36 1.01
N LEU A 43 13.02 20.33 0.19
CA LEU A 43 14.10 19.36 0.34
C LEU A 43 14.79 19.06 -1.00
N PRO A 44 16.13 18.97 -1.03
CA PRO A 44 16.85 18.30 -2.11
C PRO A 44 16.81 16.78 -1.91
N PHE A 45 16.28 16.04 -2.91
CA PHE A 45 16.26 14.57 -2.90
C PHE A 45 16.18 14.01 -4.32
N ASP A 46 16.77 12.83 -4.51
CA ASP A 46 16.83 12.15 -5.82
C ASP A 46 15.76 11.08 -6.00
N TRP A 47 15.31 10.47 -4.91
CA TRP A 47 14.35 9.37 -4.91
C TRP A 47 13.21 9.66 -3.95
N ILE A 48 12.01 9.21 -4.33
CA ILE A 48 10.80 9.25 -3.52
C ILE A 48 10.40 7.82 -3.24
N PHE A 49 10.11 7.52 -1.97
CA PHE A 49 9.51 6.27 -1.55
C PHE A 49 8.14 6.56 -0.92
N CYS A 50 7.07 6.11 -1.57
CA CYS A 50 5.68 6.35 -1.19
C CYS A 50 4.97 5.01 -0.99
N PHE A 51 4.51 4.78 0.24
CA PHE A 51 3.87 3.55 0.67
C PHE A 51 2.88 3.85 1.79
N ASP A 52 1.97 2.91 2.03
CA ASP A 52 0.95 3.05 3.07
C ASP A 52 1.48 2.58 4.44
N ALA A 53 0.91 3.08 5.53
CA ALA A 53 1.45 2.84 6.89
C ALA A 53 1.46 1.35 7.31
N ASP A 54 0.62 0.54 6.67
CA ASP A 54 0.43 -0.89 6.83
C ASP A 54 1.24 -1.73 5.83
N GLU A 55 2.22 -1.13 5.16
CA GLU A 55 3.05 -1.79 4.15
C GLU A 55 4.50 -1.92 4.59
N ARG A 56 5.07 -3.10 4.38
CA ARG A 56 6.46 -3.41 4.72
C ARG A 56 7.18 -3.97 3.50
N VAL A 57 7.91 -3.08 2.82
CA VAL A 57 8.80 -3.48 1.72
C VAL A 57 9.98 -4.25 2.30
N THR A 58 10.27 -5.38 1.69
CA THR A 58 11.31 -6.33 2.08
C THR A 58 12.44 -6.34 1.05
N GLY A 59 13.63 -6.71 1.51
CA GLY A 59 14.87 -6.64 0.73
C GLY A 59 15.70 -5.40 1.07
N ASN A 60 16.88 -5.30 0.47
CA ASN A 60 17.79 -4.19 0.72
C ASN A 60 17.46 -3.00 -0.20
N LEU A 61 16.49 -2.17 0.23
CA LEU A 61 16.07 -0.99 -0.52
C LEU A 61 17.22 -0.02 -0.77
N ARG A 62 18.11 0.14 0.22
CA ARG A 62 19.27 1.04 0.14
C ARG A 62 20.24 0.59 -0.95
N GLU A 63 20.65 -0.67 -0.91
CA GLU A 63 21.52 -1.25 -1.93
C GLU A 63 20.88 -1.21 -3.31
N PHE A 64 19.57 -1.47 -3.42
CA PHE A 64 18.86 -1.33 -4.69
C PHE A 64 18.97 0.10 -5.24
N ILE A 65 18.76 1.11 -4.40
CA ILE A 65 18.85 2.52 -4.79
C ILE A 65 20.27 2.91 -5.20
N GLU A 66 21.27 2.46 -4.43
CA GLU A 66 22.69 2.78 -4.66
C GLU A 66 23.23 2.13 -5.93
N THR A 67 22.76 0.91 -6.24
CA THR A 67 23.15 0.16 -7.46
C THR A 67 22.33 0.55 -8.68
N ALA A 68 21.16 1.18 -8.50
CA ALA A 68 20.31 1.62 -9.60
C ALA A 68 20.94 2.82 -10.34
N HIS A 69 21.74 2.53 -11.37
CA HIS A 69 22.28 3.52 -12.29
C HIS A 69 21.16 4.40 -12.87
N SER A 70 21.35 5.72 -12.80
CA SER A 70 20.35 6.72 -13.23
C SER A 70 19.99 6.63 -14.72
N SER A 71 20.82 5.96 -15.54
CA SER A 71 20.56 5.65 -16.94
C SER A 71 19.67 4.43 -17.16
N GLU A 72 19.33 3.65 -16.13
CA GLU A 72 18.68 2.36 -16.30
C GLU A 72 17.32 2.22 -15.62
N CYS A 73 17.04 3.04 -14.60
CA CYS A 73 15.84 2.89 -13.78
C CYS A 73 15.36 4.24 -13.22
N ASP A 74 14.12 4.57 -13.54
CA ASP A 74 13.41 5.76 -13.06
C ASP A 74 12.36 5.43 -12.00
N GLY A 75 11.94 4.17 -11.92
CA GLY A 75 11.01 3.74 -10.88
C GLY A 75 11.01 2.24 -10.63
N VAL A 76 10.46 1.87 -9.48
CA VAL A 76 10.31 0.49 -9.04
C VAL A 76 8.88 0.22 -8.64
N ARG A 77 8.27 -0.74 -9.33
CA ARG A 77 7.05 -1.38 -8.85
C ARG A 77 7.42 -2.45 -7.85
N VAL A 78 6.88 -2.31 -6.64
CA VAL A 78 7.03 -3.29 -5.57
C VAL A 78 5.86 -4.27 -5.64
N GLN A 79 6.18 -5.56 -5.54
CA GLN A 79 5.19 -6.64 -5.57
C GLN A 79 4.54 -6.78 -4.20
N LEU A 80 3.32 -6.29 -4.06
CA LEU A 80 2.57 -6.26 -2.82
C LEU A 80 1.68 -7.50 -2.69
N PHE A 81 1.76 -8.19 -1.55
CA PHE A 81 0.94 -9.34 -1.19
C PHE A 81 0.13 -9.05 0.08
N ASP A 82 -1.17 -9.33 0.04
CA ASP A 82 -2.03 -9.19 1.21
C ASP A 82 -1.79 -10.34 2.20
N SER A 83 -1.59 -10.01 3.48
CA SER A 83 -1.63 -10.98 4.57
C SER A 83 -3.07 -11.36 4.96
N TYR A 84 -3.19 -12.53 5.57
CA TYR A 84 -4.45 -13.09 6.04
C TYR A 84 -4.31 -13.59 7.48
N MET A 85 -5.35 -13.36 8.28
CA MET A 85 -5.49 -14.05 9.56
C MET A 85 -6.01 -15.47 9.31
N THR A 86 -5.47 -16.44 10.02
CA THR A 86 -5.84 -17.86 9.93
C THR A 86 -6.23 -18.40 11.31
N PRO A 87 -6.87 -19.58 11.40
CA PRO A 87 -7.26 -20.14 12.70
C PRO A 87 -6.11 -20.18 13.73
N ASP A 88 -4.88 -20.40 13.27
CA ASP A 88 -3.69 -20.49 14.14
C ASP A 88 -2.81 -19.22 14.13
N ASP A 89 -3.19 -18.17 13.39
CA ASP A 89 -2.49 -16.88 13.32
C ASP A 89 -3.50 -15.74 13.13
N HIS A 90 -4.10 -15.30 14.25
CA HIS A 90 -5.09 -14.22 14.24
C HIS A 90 -5.02 -13.31 15.47
N GLU A 91 -4.00 -13.48 16.31
CA GLU A 91 -3.81 -12.61 17.48
C GLU A 91 -3.71 -11.14 17.06
N PRO A 92 -4.33 -10.20 17.80
CA PRO A 92 -4.27 -8.77 17.47
C PRO A 92 -2.85 -8.22 17.48
N TYR A 93 -2.58 -7.30 16.55
CA TYR A 93 -1.33 -6.53 16.54
C TYR A 93 -1.17 -5.72 17.82
N GLN A 94 0.03 -5.73 18.39
CA GLN A 94 0.40 -4.94 19.56
C GLN A 94 1.45 -3.90 19.14
N THR A 95 1.33 -2.67 19.65
CA THR A 95 2.17 -1.54 19.23
C THR A 95 3.63 -1.67 19.63
N ASP A 96 3.95 -2.56 20.56
CA ASP A 96 5.31 -2.90 21.00
C ASP A 96 5.98 -3.97 20.11
N ARG A 97 5.29 -4.47 19.08
CA ARG A 97 5.83 -5.46 18.13
C ARG A 97 6.19 -4.83 16.81
N GLU A 98 7.12 -5.45 16.11
CA GLU A 98 7.38 -5.10 14.71
C GLU A 98 6.22 -5.58 13.82
N LEU A 99 5.81 -4.73 12.87
CA LEU A 99 4.80 -5.13 11.89
C LEU A 99 5.39 -6.06 10.81
N LEU A 100 6.69 -5.98 10.53
CA LEU A 100 7.34 -6.86 9.57
C LEU A 100 7.32 -8.30 10.10
N GLY A 101 6.83 -9.25 9.28
CA GLY A 101 6.66 -10.64 9.69
C GLY A 101 5.58 -10.88 10.74
N PHE A 102 4.71 -9.89 11.01
CA PHE A 102 3.65 -10.01 12.01
C PHE A 102 2.63 -11.12 11.65
N ARG A 103 2.36 -11.31 10.36
CA ARG A 103 1.50 -12.39 9.86
C ARG A 103 2.34 -13.44 9.15
N ARG A 104 1.95 -14.70 9.36
CA ARG A 104 2.57 -15.86 8.75
C ARG A 104 2.11 -16.05 7.32
N PHE A 105 0.81 -15.88 7.05
CA PHE A 105 0.19 -16.31 5.80
C PHE A 105 -0.23 -15.16 4.87
N PHE A 106 0.05 -15.35 3.58
CA PHE A 106 -0.20 -14.39 2.51
C PHE A 106 -0.93 -15.07 1.34
N GLY A 107 -1.79 -14.30 0.67
CA GLY A 107 -2.37 -14.72 -0.61
C GLY A 107 -1.35 -14.57 -1.73
N PRO A 108 -1.31 -15.48 -2.72
CA PRO A 108 -0.38 -15.39 -3.85
C PRO A 108 -0.77 -14.27 -4.83
N GLU A 109 -1.91 -13.62 -4.65
CA GLU A 109 -2.32 -12.52 -5.51
C GLU A 109 -1.47 -11.29 -5.23
N ARG A 110 -0.75 -10.84 -6.25
CA ARG A 110 0.15 -9.69 -6.15
C ARG A 110 -0.36 -8.49 -6.93
N ARG A 111 -0.12 -7.31 -6.37
CA ARG A 111 -0.25 -6.02 -7.04
C ARG A 111 1.13 -5.42 -7.23
N ASP A 112 1.46 -5.03 -8.45
CA ASP A 112 2.72 -4.35 -8.74
C ASP A 112 2.49 -2.84 -8.63
N ILE A 113 2.90 -2.23 -7.51
CA ILE A 113 2.63 -0.81 -7.22
C ILE A 113 3.91 0.00 -7.31
N LEU A 114 3.91 1.08 -8.09
CA LEU A 114 5.01 2.04 -8.16
C LEU A 114 5.14 2.77 -6.83
N MET A 115 6.06 2.29 -5.98
CA MET A 115 6.32 2.86 -4.66
C MET A 115 7.60 3.68 -4.63
N LEU A 116 8.56 3.43 -5.53
CA LEU A 116 9.85 4.13 -5.54
C LEU A 116 10.08 4.76 -6.91
N TRP A 117 10.48 6.03 -6.99
CA TRP A 117 10.81 6.68 -8.25
C TRP A 117 11.76 7.86 -8.11
N ARG A 118 12.44 8.20 -9.21
CA ARG A 118 13.34 9.36 -9.29
C ARG A 118 12.53 10.66 -9.23
N ASN A 119 13.02 11.62 -8.46
CA ASN A 119 12.44 12.94 -8.40
C ASN A 119 12.72 13.73 -9.68
N ARG A 120 11.77 13.75 -10.62
CA ARG A 120 11.87 14.52 -11.86
C ARG A 120 10.67 15.42 -12.09
N PRO A 121 10.83 16.57 -12.79
CA PRO A 121 9.74 17.53 -13.00
C PRO A 121 8.50 16.92 -13.67
N GLU A 122 8.68 15.96 -14.57
CA GLU A 122 7.61 15.26 -15.28
C GLU A 122 6.77 14.34 -14.39
N VAL A 123 7.26 13.97 -13.20
CA VAL A 123 6.53 13.09 -12.29
C VAL A 123 5.50 13.88 -11.50
N ILE A 124 4.21 13.56 -11.71
CA ILE A 124 3.07 14.28 -11.12
C ILE A 124 1.95 13.32 -10.70
N PHE A 125 1.19 13.71 -9.68
CA PHE A 125 -0.11 13.12 -9.40
C PHE A 125 -1.17 13.97 -10.08
N ALA A 126 -1.84 13.45 -11.12
CA ALA A 126 -2.98 14.15 -11.70
C ALA A 126 -4.22 14.00 -10.81
N GLU A 127 -5.18 14.91 -10.90
CA GLU A 127 -6.38 14.97 -10.02
C GLU A 127 -7.23 13.69 -9.99
N ARG A 128 -7.07 12.80 -10.99
CA ARG A 128 -7.76 11.51 -11.08
C ARG A 128 -6.83 10.30 -11.05
N GLN A 129 -5.52 10.53 -10.98
CA GLN A 129 -4.57 9.43 -10.85
C GLN A 129 -4.58 8.96 -9.40
N GLY A 130 -4.69 7.64 -9.25
CA GLY A 130 -4.90 6.98 -7.98
C GLY A 130 -3.65 6.98 -7.12
N ARG A 131 -3.24 5.79 -6.69
CA ARG A 131 -2.16 5.60 -5.73
C ARG A 131 -0.76 5.84 -6.31
N GLU A 132 -0.61 5.81 -7.63
CA GLU A 132 0.68 5.92 -8.33
C GLU A 132 0.77 7.26 -9.09
N PRO A 133 1.96 7.89 -9.15
CA PRO A 133 2.19 9.06 -9.98
C PRO A 133 2.32 8.68 -11.47
N GLY A 134 2.05 9.64 -12.35
CA GLY A 134 2.35 9.56 -13.77
C GLY A 134 3.74 10.14 -14.09
N GLY A 135 4.20 9.95 -15.34
CA GLY A 135 5.47 10.51 -15.82
C GLY A 135 6.72 9.72 -15.46
N VAL A 136 6.58 8.43 -15.13
CA VAL A 136 7.70 7.53 -14.83
C VAL A 136 7.78 6.44 -15.90
N ASP A 137 8.81 6.51 -16.74
CA ASP A 137 8.92 5.65 -17.93
C ASP A 137 9.69 4.34 -17.65
N ARG A 138 10.96 4.46 -17.23
CA ARG A 138 11.86 3.31 -17.04
C ARG A 138 11.60 2.62 -15.71
N VAL A 139 10.53 1.82 -15.66
CA VAL A 139 10.08 1.15 -14.44
C VAL A 139 10.49 -0.32 -14.43
N LYS A 140 11.18 -0.75 -13.38
CA LYS A 140 11.45 -2.16 -13.08
C LYS A 140 10.44 -2.68 -12.05
N THR A 141 10.02 -3.94 -12.15
CA THR A 141 9.31 -4.60 -11.04
C THR A 141 10.35 -5.33 -10.21
N ALA A 142 10.52 -4.93 -8.96
CA ALA A 142 11.49 -5.51 -8.04
C ALA A 142 11.01 -5.32 -6.60
N LEU A 143 11.64 -6.05 -5.67
CA LEU A 143 11.26 -6.07 -4.26
C LEU A 143 9.87 -6.65 -4.03
N TYR A 144 9.60 -6.95 -2.76
CA TYR A 144 8.34 -7.54 -2.30
C TYR A 144 7.83 -6.73 -1.11
N CYS A 145 6.51 -6.63 -0.95
CA CYS A 145 5.88 -5.93 0.15
C CYS A 145 4.85 -6.82 0.84
N GLN A 146 4.94 -6.87 2.18
CA GLN A 146 3.90 -7.43 3.04
C GLN A 146 2.88 -6.31 3.34
N HIS A 147 1.61 -6.52 2.98
CA HIS A 147 0.54 -5.56 3.19
C HIS A 147 -0.48 -6.06 4.20
N TYR A 148 -0.62 -5.31 5.29
CA TYR A 148 -1.30 -5.74 6.51
C TYR A 148 -2.71 -5.19 6.70
N GLY A 149 -3.17 -4.29 5.82
CA GLY A 149 -4.31 -3.40 6.10
C GLY A 149 -5.57 -4.05 6.63
N LYS A 150 -5.89 -5.28 6.24
CA LYS A 150 -7.08 -6.01 6.72
C LYS A 150 -6.79 -7.00 7.86
N SER A 151 -5.52 -7.28 8.13
CA SER A 151 -5.09 -8.42 8.96
C SER A 151 -4.52 -8.02 10.32
N LEU A 152 -4.71 -6.78 10.78
CA LEU A 152 -4.17 -6.33 12.07
C LEU A 152 -4.87 -6.99 13.26
N SER A 153 -6.19 -7.12 13.21
CA SER A 153 -7.01 -7.85 14.17
C SER A 153 -8.39 -8.15 13.57
N VAL A 154 -9.16 -9.03 14.20
CA VAL A 154 -10.56 -9.27 13.81
C VAL A 154 -11.40 -7.99 13.93
N ASP A 155 -11.23 -7.23 15.01
CA ASP A 155 -11.94 -5.96 15.18
C ASP A 155 -11.59 -4.96 14.07
N HIS A 156 -10.30 -4.84 13.73
CA HIS A 156 -9.86 -3.95 12.66
C HIS A 156 -10.39 -4.37 11.28
N TRP A 157 -10.54 -5.67 11.04
CA TRP A 157 -11.19 -6.17 9.84
C TRP A 157 -12.65 -5.71 9.77
N GLU A 158 -13.41 -5.84 10.87
CA GLU A 158 -14.80 -5.42 10.93
C GLU A 158 -14.95 -3.90 10.77
N GLU A 159 -14.08 -3.12 11.41
CA GLU A 159 -13.99 -1.68 11.22
C GLU A 159 -13.71 -1.31 9.76
N THR A 160 -12.82 -2.05 9.10
CA THR A 160 -12.50 -1.85 7.68
C THR A 160 -13.73 -2.15 6.82
N CYS A 161 -14.42 -3.27 7.06
CA CYS A 161 -15.69 -3.58 6.39
C CYS A 161 -16.71 -2.44 6.54
N GLU A 162 -16.95 -1.97 7.77
CA GLU A 162 -17.86 -0.86 8.04
C GLU A 162 -17.44 0.44 7.35
N TYR A 163 -16.15 0.77 7.41
CA TYR A 163 -15.60 1.96 6.77
C TYR A 163 -15.86 1.96 5.26
N TYR A 164 -15.58 0.85 4.57
CA TYR A 164 -15.82 0.76 3.14
C TYR A 164 -17.31 0.77 2.77
N LEU A 165 -18.16 0.16 3.59
CA LEU A 165 -19.62 0.18 3.39
C LEU A 165 -20.21 1.58 3.52
N ARG A 166 -19.65 2.41 4.41
CA ARG A 166 -20.14 3.77 4.68
C ARG A 166 -19.59 4.81 3.74
N HIS A 167 -18.34 4.67 3.30
CA HIS A 167 -17.59 5.78 2.67
C HIS A 167 -17.23 5.56 1.20
N PHE A 168 -17.56 4.42 0.60
CA PHE A 168 -17.25 4.13 -0.80
C PHE A 168 -18.49 3.74 -1.59
N PRO A 169 -18.51 3.93 -2.92
CA PRO A 169 -19.67 3.57 -3.71
C PRO A 169 -20.00 2.08 -3.56
N PHE A 170 -21.28 1.80 -3.33
CA PHE A 170 -21.71 0.47 -2.93
C PHE A 170 -21.41 -0.59 -4.01
N ASP A 171 -21.63 -0.27 -5.28
CA ASP A 171 -21.46 -1.25 -6.36
C ASP A 171 -19.98 -1.57 -6.66
N THR A 172 -19.06 -0.64 -6.42
CA THR A 172 -17.63 -0.86 -6.70
C THR A 172 -16.89 -1.48 -5.51
N TYR A 173 -17.18 -1.04 -4.29
CA TYR A 173 -16.50 -1.51 -3.08
C TYR A 173 -17.45 -2.13 -2.06
N GLY A 174 -18.60 -1.50 -1.81
CA GLY A 174 -19.51 -1.90 -0.74
C GLY A 174 -19.98 -3.35 -0.82
N ARG A 175 -20.34 -3.84 -2.02
CA ARG A 175 -20.77 -5.23 -2.23
C ARG A 175 -19.72 -6.23 -1.76
N LYS A 176 -18.47 -6.05 -2.21
CA LYS A 176 -17.31 -6.86 -1.84
C LYS A 176 -17.08 -6.84 -0.32
N TRP A 177 -17.13 -5.67 0.30
CA TRP A 177 -16.87 -5.55 1.75
C TRP A 177 -18.02 -6.03 2.62
N ARG A 178 -19.26 -5.98 2.14
CA ARG A 178 -20.43 -6.60 2.79
C ARG A 178 -20.27 -8.11 2.90
N GLU A 179 -19.82 -8.75 1.83
CA GLU A 179 -19.63 -10.21 1.77
C GLU A 179 -18.47 -10.70 2.66
N ARG A 180 -17.56 -9.79 3.00
CA ARG A 180 -16.38 -10.02 3.86
C ARG A 180 -16.65 -9.82 5.34
N LYS A 181 -17.71 -9.09 5.70
CA LYS A 181 -18.05 -8.81 7.09
C LYS A 181 -18.32 -10.12 7.84
N GLY A 182 -17.75 -10.27 9.03
CA GLY A 182 -17.81 -11.49 9.84
C GLY A 182 -16.92 -12.64 9.33
N ARG A 183 -16.03 -12.39 8.36
CA ARG A 183 -15.18 -13.42 7.71
C ARG A 183 -13.69 -13.07 7.77
N ALA A 184 -13.25 -12.57 8.91
CA ALA A 184 -11.86 -12.14 9.13
C ALA A 184 -10.85 -13.29 9.14
N ILE A 185 -11.28 -14.53 9.44
CA ILE A 185 -10.42 -15.71 9.55
C ILE A 185 -10.51 -16.54 8.27
N HIS A 186 -9.36 -16.82 7.67
CA HIS A 186 -9.24 -17.43 6.35
C HIS A 186 -8.51 -18.78 6.40
N THR A 187 -8.96 -19.70 5.55
CA THR A 187 -8.21 -20.91 5.14
C THR A 187 -7.73 -20.81 3.68
N ARG A 188 -8.23 -19.81 2.94
CA ARG A 188 -7.90 -19.49 1.55
C ARG A 188 -7.92 -17.98 1.35
N SER A 189 -7.22 -17.50 0.33
CA SER A 189 -7.24 -16.09 -0.06
C SER A 189 -8.65 -15.65 -0.48
N ASP A 190 -8.85 -14.34 -0.60
CA ASP A 190 -10.08 -13.75 -1.14
C ASP A 190 -10.36 -14.18 -2.60
N PHE A 191 -9.37 -14.73 -3.30
CA PHE A 191 -9.48 -15.24 -4.67
C PHE A 191 -9.48 -16.77 -4.70
N MET A 192 -9.78 -17.40 -3.56
CA MET A 192 -9.94 -18.85 -3.41
C MET A 192 -8.66 -19.67 -3.66
N ARG A 193 -7.48 -19.05 -3.53
CA ARG A 193 -6.19 -19.72 -3.66
C ARG A 193 -5.64 -20.18 -2.31
N PRO A 194 -4.74 -21.18 -2.28
CA PRO A 194 -4.01 -21.53 -1.06
C PRO A 194 -3.23 -20.33 -0.52
N LEU A 195 -3.12 -20.25 0.80
CA LEU A 195 -2.25 -19.28 1.47
C LEU A 195 -0.85 -19.87 1.59
N TYR A 196 0.16 -19.00 1.54
CA TYR A 196 1.56 -19.39 1.64
C TYR A 196 2.26 -18.59 2.73
N GLU A 197 3.27 -19.18 3.35
CA GLU A 197 4.21 -18.43 4.18
C GLU A 197 5.04 -17.47 3.32
N TRP A 198 5.56 -16.42 3.94
CA TRP A 198 6.44 -15.47 3.27
C TRP A 198 7.72 -16.15 2.79
N GLY A 199 7.92 -16.23 1.46
CA GLY A 199 9.12 -16.82 0.88
C GLY A 199 8.94 -17.38 -0.53
N GLU A 200 9.84 -18.27 -0.93
CA GLU A 200 9.94 -18.78 -2.30
C GLU A 200 8.64 -19.44 -2.79
N ALA A 201 7.95 -20.20 -1.92
CA ALA A 201 6.69 -20.84 -2.27
C ALA A 201 5.61 -19.81 -2.64
N LEU A 202 5.49 -18.72 -1.87
CA LEU A 202 4.58 -17.61 -2.19
C LEU A 202 4.96 -16.97 -3.53
N PHE A 203 6.24 -16.64 -3.72
CA PHE A 203 6.71 -15.92 -4.91
C PHE A 203 6.61 -16.74 -6.19
N THR A 204 6.87 -18.04 -6.10
CA THR A 204 6.75 -18.99 -7.23
C THR A 204 5.29 -19.16 -7.65
N ASN A 205 4.37 -19.11 -6.69
CA ASN A 205 2.93 -19.23 -6.96
C ASN A 205 2.25 -17.87 -7.22
N ALA A 206 3.00 -16.78 -7.29
CA ALA A 206 2.45 -15.44 -7.37
C ALA A 206 1.66 -15.20 -8.66
N VAL A 207 0.47 -14.62 -8.52
CA VAL A 207 -0.43 -14.29 -9.63
C VAL A 207 -0.70 -12.80 -9.62
N LYS A 208 -0.37 -12.12 -10.71
CA LYS A 208 -0.69 -10.69 -10.87
C LYS A 208 -2.21 -10.53 -11.06
N ILE A 209 -2.81 -9.63 -10.30
CA ILE A 209 -4.24 -9.27 -10.35
C ILE A 209 -4.46 -7.82 -10.78
#